data_AF-M0MQS9-F1
#
_entry.id   AF-M0MQS9-F1
#
_cell.length_a   1.000
_cell.length_b   1.000
_cell.length_c   1.000
_cell.angle_alpha   90.00
_cell.angle_beta   90.00
_cell.angle_gamma   90.00
#
_symmetry.space_group_name_H-M   'P 1'
#
loop_
_entity.id
_entity.type
_entity.pdbx_description
1 polymer ?
#
loop_
_entity_poly.entity_id
_entity_poly.type
_entity_poly.pdbx_seq_one_letter_code
_entity_poly.pdbx_strand_id
1 'polypeptide(L)'
;MAEFDPDCDDTELPDLADRDAAIRFLERNDVALPEGLTIEKIKSRGSWWAIDDESFSFRVERHPSGPFPSTSMTGKGMPTPARWHIRKRYTYHLTIDEWDVAERMREFDFSPMLLVDAEFEQFPNKDMWEQALARARDAEDPEEVLDEQLSLTEQKYRATFDDVPEDHIEEMLAVLGEAFRRRVGMD
;
A
#
# COMPACT_ATOMS: atom_id res chain seq x y z
N MET A 1 6.04 -9.67 64.05
CA MET A 1 6.78 -9.57 62.78
C MET A 1 5.80 -9.99 61.71
N ALA A 2 5.50 -9.10 60.76
CA ALA A 2 4.64 -9.44 59.64
C ALA A 2 5.48 -10.24 58.64
N GLU A 3 5.03 -11.44 58.32
CA GLU A 3 5.60 -12.26 57.26
C GLU A 3 5.38 -11.54 55.93
N PHE A 4 6.47 -11.33 55.19
CA PHE A 4 6.47 -10.80 53.85
C PHE A 4 6.15 -11.99 52.94
N ASP A 5 4.96 -12.01 52.36
CA ASP A 5 4.54 -12.97 51.34
C ASP A 5 5.06 -12.47 49.98
N PRO A 6 6.05 -13.13 49.35
CA PRO A 6 6.64 -12.66 48.10
C PRO A 6 5.92 -13.16 46.83
N ASP A 7 4.84 -13.93 46.97
CA ASP A 7 4.14 -14.57 45.85
C ASP A 7 2.83 -13.83 45.48
N CYS A 8 2.94 -12.55 45.14
CA CYS A 8 1.85 -11.82 44.48
C CYS A 8 2.40 -11.20 43.18
N ASP A 9 2.76 -12.06 42.23
CA ASP A 9 2.74 -11.69 40.82
C ASP A 9 2.18 -12.86 40.00
N ASP A 10 1.02 -13.36 40.42
CA ASP A 10 0.11 -14.11 39.54
C ASP A 10 -0.57 -13.07 38.65
N THR A 11 0.18 -12.52 37.68
CA THR A 11 -0.43 -11.77 36.59
C THR A 11 -1.15 -12.79 35.72
N GLU A 12 -2.35 -13.21 36.16
CA GLU A 12 -3.20 -14.17 35.45
C GLU A 12 -3.42 -13.62 34.03
N LEU A 13 -2.77 -14.24 33.04
CA LEU A 13 -2.83 -13.79 31.66
C LEU A 13 -4.28 -13.86 31.16
N PRO A 14 -4.71 -12.89 30.33
CA PRO A 14 -6.08 -12.88 29.84
C PRO A 14 -6.35 -14.13 29.01
N ASP A 15 -7.47 -14.81 29.29
CA ASP A 15 -7.95 -15.93 28.46
C ASP A 15 -8.44 -15.42 27.10
N LEU A 16 -7.58 -15.54 26.08
CA LEU A 16 -7.85 -15.13 24.71
C LEU A 16 -8.25 -16.35 23.86
N ALA A 17 -9.49 -16.79 23.98
CA ALA A 17 -9.97 -17.96 23.23
C ALA A 17 -10.11 -17.73 21.70
N ASP A 18 -10.30 -16.48 21.26
CA ASP A 18 -10.56 -16.16 19.85
C ASP A 18 -10.23 -14.70 19.48
N ARG A 19 -10.40 -14.38 18.20
CA ARG A 19 -10.22 -13.03 17.63
C ARG A 19 -11.01 -11.97 18.40
N ASP A 20 -12.26 -12.24 18.76
CA ASP A 20 -13.11 -11.25 19.41
C ASP A 20 -12.68 -11.04 20.87
N ALA A 21 -12.14 -12.07 21.53
CA ALA A 21 -11.50 -11.94 22.84
C ALA A 21 -10.25 -11.05 22.76
N ALA A 22 -9.37 -11.28 21.79
CA ALA A 22 -8.18 -10.44 21.57
C ALA A 22 -8.54 -8.98 21.24
N ILE A 23 -9.56 -8.75 20.41
CA ILE A 23 -10.06 -7.40 20.11
C ILE A 23 -10.65 -6.73 21.36
N ARG A 24 -11.49 -7.44 22.13
CA ARG A 24 -12.04 -6.90 23.39
C ARG A 24 -10.96 -6.60 24.41
N PHE A 25 -9.91 -7.41 24.46
CA PHE A 25 -8.73 -7.15 25.28
C PHE A 25 -8.08 -5.83 24.87
N LEU A 26 -7.81 -5.61 23.58
CA LEU A 26 -7.24 -4.35 23.10
C LEU A 26 -8.17 -3.13 23.27
N GLU A 27 -9.48 -3.32 23.34
CA GLU A 27 -10.44 -2.22 23.58
C GLU A 27 -10.54 -1.81 25.05
N ARG A 28 -10.36 -2.78 25.95
CA ARG A 28 -10.54 -2.57 27.40
C ARG A 28 -9.24 -2.18 28.09
N ASN A 29 -8.12 -2.57 27.52
CA ASN A 29 -6.79 -2.27 28.02
C ASN A 29 -6.19 -1.16 27.16
N ASP A 30 -5.52 -0.20 27.80
CA ASP A 30 -4.88 0.94 27.13
C ASP A 30 -3.53 0.52 26.50
N VAL A 31 -3.58 -0.48 25.62
CA VAL A 31 -2.40 -1.03 24.94
C VAL A 31 -1.97 -0.07 23.83
N ALA A 32 -0.74 0.42 23.91
CA ALA A 32 -0.17 1.25 22.85
C ALA A 32 -0.07 0.47 21.53
N LEU A 33 -0.77 0.93 20.49
CA LEU A 33 -0.77 0.28 19.18
C LEU A 33 0.42 0.71 18.32
N PRO A 34 0.97 -0.18 17.48
CA PRO A 34 1.99 0.18 16.50
C PRO A 34 1.54 1.28 15.55
N GLU A 35 2.50 2.03 15.01
CA GLU A 35 2.22 3.20 14.17
C GLU A 35 1.25 2.88 13.01
N GLY A 36 0.26 3.75 12.86
CA GLY A 36 -0.73 3.66 11.79
C GLY A 36 -1.71 2.49 11.92
N LEU A 37 -1.68 1.74 13.03
CA LEU A 37 -2.68 0.75 13.38
C LEU A 37 -3.74 1.38 14.30
N THR A 38 -4.99 0.94 14.15
CA THR A 38 -6.10 1.33 15.04
C THR A 38 -6.96 0.11 15.31
N ILE A 39 -7.70 0.09 16.41
CA ILE A 39 -8.63 -1.00 16.72
C ILE A 39 -9.62 -1.23 15.57
N GLU A 40 -10.15 -0.16 14.96
CA GLU A 40 -11.04 -0.29 13.80
C GLU A 40 -10.36 -0.93 12.58
N LYS A 41 -9.07 -0.62 12.34
CA LYS A 41 -8.29 -1.28 11.29
C LYS A 41 -8.08 -2.76 11.59
N ILE A 42 -7.80 -3.12 12.84
CA ILE A 42 -7.64 -4.53 13.26
C ILE A 42 -8.96 -5.28 13.08
N LYS A 43 -10.09 -4.68 13.50
CA LYS A 43 -11.43 -5.26 13.31
C LYS A 43 -11.76 -5.47 11.82
N SER A 44 -11.56 -4.45 10.99
CA SER A 44 -11.99 -4.48 9.59
C SER A 44 -11.04 -5.23 8.65
N ARG A 45 -9.73 -5.23 8.95
CA ARG A 45 -8.69 -5.76 8.03
C ARG A 45 -7.81 -6.84 8.65
N GLY A 46 -7.94 -7.10 9.95
CA GLY A 46 -7.20 -8.15 10.64
C GLY A 46 -7.62 -9.53 10.11
N SER A 47 -6.66 -10.24 9.54
CA SER A 47 -6.81 -11.57 8.96
C SER A 47 -5.76 -12.52 9.51
N TRP A 48 -5.91 -13.83 9.31
CA TRP A 48 -4.97 -14.85 9.79
C TRP A 48 -4.66 -14.68 11.29
N TRP A 49 -5.65 -14.97 12.13
CA TRP A 49 -5.47 -14.90 13.57
C TRP A 49 -4.83 -16.17 14.08
N ALA A 50 -3.78 -16.03 14.89
CA ALA A 50 -3.19 -17.11 15.66
C ALA A 50 -3.11 -16.64 17.11
N ILE A 51 -3.58 -17.45 18.05
CA ILE A 51 -3.65 -17.08 19.46
C ILE A 51 -3.06 -18.24 20.25
N ASP A 52 -2.23 -17.89 21.21
CA ASP A 52 -1.57 -18.77 22.14
C ASP A 52 -1.64 -18.16 23.55
N ASP A 53 -1.17 -18.92 24.53
CA ASP A 53 -1.32 -18.55 25.95
C ASP A 53 -0.56 -17.26 26.32
N GLU A 54 0.49 -16.92 25.56
CA GLU A 54 1.39 -15.80 25.87
C GLU A 54 1.32 -14.66 24.84
N SER A 55 0.62 -14.86 23.72
CA SER A 55 0.58 -13.90 22.64
C SER A 55 -0.61 -14.09 21.70
N PHE A 56 -0.89 -13.07 20.90
CA PHE A 56 -1.75 -13.21 19.74
C PHE A 56 -1.16 -12.51 18.53
N SER A 57 -1.43 -13.06 17.37
CA SER A 57 -0.96 -12.60 16.07
C SER A 57 -2.10 -12.38 15.11
N PHE A 58 -1.99 -11.34 14.28
CA PHE A 58 -2.82 -11.14 13.10
C PHE A 58 -2.04 -10.49 11.98
N ARG A 59 -2.62 -10.52 10.77
CA ARG A 59 -2.08 -9.88 9.58
C ARG A 59 -2.96 -8.74 9.13
N VAL A 60 -2.34 -7.67 8.67
CA VAL A 60 -3.01 -6.61 7.94
C VAL A 60 -2.32 -6.43 6.60
N GLU A 61 -3.11 -6.45 5.53
CA GLU A 61 -2.66 -6.11 4.19
C GLU A 61 -3.06 -4.67 3.87
N ARG A 62 -2.13 -3.92 3.28
CA ARG A 62 -2.33 -2.54 2.84
C ARG A 62 -2.00 -2.45 1.36
N HIS A 63 -2.77 -1.59 0.67
CA HIS A 63 -2.59 -1.33 -0.75
C HIS A 63 -2.32 0.15 -1.06
N PRO A 64 -1.13 0.69 -0.71
CA PRO A 64 -0.74 2.03 -1.13
C PRO A 64 -0.74 2.16 -2.66
N SER A 65 -1.45 3.14 -3.22
CA SER A 65 -1.60 3.33 -4.67
C SER A 65 -0.87 4.55 -5.24
N GLY A 66 -0.03 5.23 -4.44
CA GLY A 66 0.82 6.33 -4.87
C GLY A 66 0.04 7.50 -5.51
N PRO A 67 0.44 7.98 -6.72
CA PRO A 67 -0.19 9.12 -7.42
C PRO A 67 -1.55 8.78 -8.00
N PHE A 68 -1.97 7.51 -7.92
CA PHE A 68 -3.28 7.08 -8.35
C PHE A 68 -4.18 6.98 -7.11
N PRO A 69 -4.82 8.08 -6.69
CA PRO A 69 -5.82 8.00 -5.66
C PRO A 69 -6.90 7.00 -6.07
N SER A 70 -7.48 6.31 -5.10
CA SER A 70 -8.72 5.57 -5.29
C SER A 70 -9.86 6.56 -5.56
N THR A 71 -9.86 7.18 -6.74
CA THR A 71 -10.87 8.15 -7.14
C THR A 71 -12.14 7.43 -7.53
N SER A 72 -13.19 7.72 -6.77
CA SER A 72 -14.55 7.61 -7.26
C SER A 72 -15.39 8.69 -6.62
N MET A 73 -15.91 9.60 -7.43
CA MET A 73 -16.99 10.53 -7.05
C MET A 73 -18.30 9.80 -6.70
N THR A 74 -18.41 8.50 -7.02
CA THR A 74 -19.62 7.68 -6.89
C THR A 74 -19.56 6.57 -5.83
N GLY A 75 -18.56 6.58 -4.93
CA GLY A 75 -18.39 5.54 -3.89
C GLY A 75 -18.04 4.11 -4.35
N LYS A 76 -17.91 3.82 -5.65
CA LYS A 76 -17.33 2.57 -6.19
C LYS A 76 -15.93 2.86 -6.70
N GLY A 77 -14.91 2.58 -5.89
CA GLY A 77 -13.51 2.85 -6.26
C GLY A 77 -13.15 2.28 -7.62
N MET A 78 -12.66 3.13 -8.53
CA MET A 78 -11.99 2.64 -9.74
C MET A 78 -10.77 1.82 -9.34
N PRO A 79 -10.47 0.70 -10.01
CA PRO A 79 -9.26 -0.06 -9.73
C PRO A 79 -8.04 0.83 -9.99
N THR A 80 -7.14 0.88 -9.00
CA THR A 80 -5.92 1.68 -9.09
C THR A 80 -4.96 1.07 -10.11
N PRO A 81 -4.38 1.85 -11.04
CA PRO A 81 -3.47 1.37 -12.09
C PRO A 81 -2.25 0.64 -11.57
N ALA A 82 -1.68 1.12 -10.47
CA ALA A 82 -0.53 0.52 -9.83
C ALA A 82 -0.65 0.67 -8.31
N ARG A 83 -0.18 -0.34 -7.58
CA ARG A 83 -0.24 -0.35 -6.12
C ARG A 83 0.80 -1.30 -5.51
N TRP A 84 1.17 -0.97 -4.29
CA TRP A 84 1.86 -1.89 -3.42
C TRP A 84 0.90 -2.91 -2.81
N HIS A 85 1.41 -4.09 -2.52
CA HIS A 85 0.82 -5.15 -1.73
C HIS A 85 1.74 -5.37 -0.54
N ILE A 86 1.42 -4.74 0.59
CA ILE A 86 2.23 -4.82 1.81
C ILE A 86 1.47 -5.62 2.85
N ARG A 87 2.03 -6.76 3.26
CA ARG A 87 1.46 -7.60 4.30
C ARG A 87 2.36 -7.58 5.53
N LYS A 88 1.85 -7.03 6.63
CA LYS A 88 2.52 -7.06 7.94
C LYS A 88 1.83 -8.04 8.86
N ARG A 89 2.61 -8.77 9.65
CA ARG A 89 2.16 -9.55 10.80
C ARG A 89 2.46 -8.73 12.06
N TYR A 90 1.46 -8.63 12.90
CA TYR A 90 1.54 -8.00 14.22
C TYR A 90 1.35 -9.12 15.24
N THR A 91 2.31 -9.26 16.14
CA THR A 91 2.27 -10.16 17.28
C THR A 91 2.31 -9.30 18.53
N TYR A 92 1.36 -9.47 19.44
CA TYR A 92 1.42 -8.82 20.75
C TYR A 92 1.74 -9.86 21.80
N HIS A 93 2.80 -9.63 22.57
CA HIS A 93 3.26 -10.51 23.63
C HIS A 93 2.66 -10.04 24.96
N LEU A 94 1.78 -10.87 25.54
CA LEU A 94 1.06 -10.56 26.78
C LEU A 94 2.01 -10.48 27.99
N THR A 95 3.10 -11.26 27.98
CA THR A 95 4.03 -11.38 29.10
C THR A 95 4.99 -10.20 29.25
N ILE A 96 5.27 -9.49 28.15
CA ILE A 96 6.22 -8.36 28.12
C ILE A 96 5.57 -7.05 27.69
N ASP A 97 4.28 -7.05 27.36
CA ASP A 97 3.52 -5.87 26.89
C ASP A 97 4.16 -5.18 25.67
N GLU A 98 4.66 -5.98 24.72
CA GLU A 98 5.36 -5.48 23.53
C GLU A 98 4.77 -6.05 22.22
N TRP A 99 4.91 -5.27 21.15
CA TRP A 99 4.55 -5.67 19.80
C TRP A 99 5.79 -6.10 19.00
N ASP A 100 5.76 -7.30 18.43
CA ASP A 100 6.61 -7.70 17.29
C ASP A 100 5.87 -7.41 15.98
N VAL A 101 6.48 -6.59 15.11
CA VAL A 101 5.92 -6.21 13.81
C VAL A 101 6.86 -6.68 12.71
N ALA A 102 6.40 -7.68 11.94
CA ALA A 102 7.16 -8.26 10.85
C ALA A 102 6.49 -7.98 9.49
N GLU A 103 7.21 -7.34 8.58
CA GLU A 103 6.81 -7.30 7.16
C GLU A 103 7.07 -8.67 6.52
N ARG A 104 6.03 -9.24 5.93
CA ARG A 104 6.06 -10.60 5.35
C ARG A 104 6.14 -10.60 3.84
N MET A 105 5.66 -9.53 3.22
CA MET A 105 5.61 -9.36 1.77
C MET A 105 5.50 -7.86 1.50
N ARG A 106 6.26 -7.40 0.50
CA ARG A 106 6.14 -6.11 -0.16
C ARG A 106 6.32 -6.33 -1.65
N GLU A 107 5.21 -6.39 -2.38
CA GLU A 107 5.17 -6.63 -3.82
C GLU A 107 4.51 -5.44 -4.51
N PHE A 108 5.02 -5.05 -5.68
CA PHE A 108 4.41 -4.00 -6.50
C PHE A 108 3.73 -4.65 -7.69
N ASP A 109 2.53 -4.18 -8.03
CA ASP A 109 1.77 -4.68 -9.17
C ASP A 109 1.12 -3.52 -9.92
N PHE A 110 1.02 -3.65 -11.25
CA PHE A 110 0.35 -2.68 -12.09
C PHE A 110 -0.41 -3.36 -13.24
N SER A 111 -1.47 -2.69 -13.69
CA SER A 111 -2.25 -3.10 -14.86
C SER A 111 -1.92 -2.19 -16.04
N PRO A 112 -1.34 -2.71 -17.14
CA PRO A 112 -1.02 -1.92 -18.33
C PRO A 112 -2.22 -1.16 -18.88
N MET A 113 -3.40 -1.79 -18.92
CA MET A 113 -4.61 -1.17 -19.43
C MET A 113 -5.08 0.00 -18.56
N LEU A 114 -5.10 -0.19 -17.24
CA LEU A 114 -5.51 0.86 -16.31
C LEU A 114 -4.48 2.00 -16.25
N LEU A 115 -3.20 1.69 -16.46
CA LEU A 115 -2.13 2.67 -16.53
C LEU A 115 -2.30 3.61 -17.73
N VAL A 116 -2.56 3.04 -18.92
CA VAL A 116 -2.85 3.84 -20.12
C VAL A 116 -4.10 4.69 -19.92
N ASP A 117 -5.17 4.14 -19.34
CA ASP A 117 -6.39 4.92 -19.06
C ASP A 117 -6.12 6.09 -18.08
N ALA A 118 -5.39 5.82 -16.99
CA ALA A 118 -5.10 6.84 -15.98
C ALA A 118 -4.17 7.96 -16.47
N GLU A 119 -3.27 7.67 -17.40
CA GLU A 119 -2.35 8.68 -17.95
C GLU A 119 -2.97 9.43 -19.13
N PHE A 120 -3.62 8.74 -20.07
CA PHE A 120 -4.12 9.35 -21.30
C PHE A 120 -5.58 9.84 -21.22
N GLU A 121 -6.40 9.30 -20.32
CA GLU A 121 -7.84 9.61 -20.30
C GLU A 121 -8.31 10.32 -19.02
N GLN A 122 -7.51 10.30 -17.95
CA GLN A 122 -7.88 10.89 -16.67
C GLN A 122 -7.11 12.19 -16.39
N PHE A 123 -7.84 13.23 -15.97
CA PHE A 123 -7.25 14.50 -15.54
C PHE A 123 -6.52 14.36 -14.19
N PRO A 124 -5.43 15.10 -13.95
CA PRO A 124 -4.81 16.09 -14.86
C PRO A 124 -3.83 15.49 -15.88
N ASN A 125 -3.52 14.19 -15.79
CA ASN A 125 -2.49 13.55 -16.63
C ASN A 125 -2.82 13.66 -18.12
N LYS A 126 -4.11 13.52 -18.47
CA LYS A 126 -4.62 13.66 -19.82
C LYS A 126 -4.12 14.94 -20.51
N ASP A 127 -4.20 16.10 -19.85
CA ASP A 127 -3.77 17.37 -20.45
C ASP A 127 -2.29 17.38 -20.78
N MET A 128 -1.46 16.79 -19.91
CA MET A 128 -0.01 16.70 -20.15
C MET A 128 0.30 15.81 -21.35
N TRP A 129 -0.34 14.65 -21.42
CA TRP A 129 -0.14 13.70 -22.51
C TRP A 129 -0.72 14.20 -23.83
N GLU A 130 -1.89 14.86 -23.84
CA GLU A 130 -2.44 15.49 -25.04
C GLU A 130 -1.53 16.59 -25.60
N GLN A 131 -0.91 17.40 -24.72
CA GLN A 131 0.08 18.40 -25.14
C GLN A 131 1.33 17.75 -25.75
N ALA A 132 1.85 16.67 -25.14
CA ALA A 132 2.98 15.93 -25.69
C ALA A 132 2.64 15.29 -27.05
N LEU A 133 1.45 14.69 -27.18
CA LEU A 133 0.96 14.11 -28.44
C LEU A 133 0.83 15.18 -29.54
N ALA A 134 0.34 16.37 -29.20
CA ALA A 134 0.26 17.49 -30.15
C ALA A 134 1.66 17.93 -30.59
N ARG A 135 2.60 18.12 -29.65
CA ARG A 135 4.00 18.47 -29.96
C ARG A 135 4.65 17.44 -30.89
N ALA A 136 4.48 16.15 -30.59
CA ALA A 136 5.09 15.08 -31.38
C ALA A 136 4.54 15.00 -32.82
N ARG A 137 3.28 15.34 -33.05
CA ARG A 137 2.70 15.35 -34.42
C ARG A 137 3.32 16.42 -35.33
N ASP A 138 3.77 17.51 -34.75
CA ASP A 138 4.35 18.64 -35.46
C ASP A 138 5.90 18.67 -35.40
N ALA A 139 6.51 17.75 -34.64
CA ALA A 139 7.96 17.70 -34.43
C ALA A 139 8.70 17.03 -35.58
N GLU A 140 9.95 17.47 -35.83
CA GLU A 140 10.88 16.80 -36.74
C GLU A 140 11.35 15.45 -36.20
N ASP A 141 11.47 15.33 -34.86
CA ASP A 141 11.77 14.09 -34.15
C ASP A 141 10.73 13.83 -33.05
N PRO A 142 9.67 13.05 -33.35
CA PRO A 142 8.67 12.68 -32.37
C PRO A 142 9.17 11.76 -31.24
N GLU A 143 10.30 11.04 -31.42
CA GLU A 143 10.90 10.21 -30.35
C GLU A 143 11.52 11.09 -29.25
N GLU A 144 12.15 12.22 -29.61
CA GLU A 144 12.70 13.16 -28.64
C GLU A 144 11.60 13.71 -27.70
N VAL A 145 10.42 14.02 -28.26
CA VAL A 145 9.25 14.48 -27.48
C VAL A 145 8.75 13.38 -26.53
N LEU A 146 8.77 12.12 -26.97
CA LEU A 146 8.40 10.98 -26.14
C LEU A 146 9.39 10.79 -24.99
N ASP A 147 10.69 10.82 -25.26
CA ASP A 147 11.74 10.63 -24.26
C ASP A 147 11.68 11.70 -23.16
N GLU A 148 11.44 12.96 -23.54
CA GLU A 148 11.18 14.05 -22.60
C GLU A 148 9.96 13.75 -21.71
N GLN A 149 8.84 13.33 -22.31
CA GLN A 149 7.61 13.08 -21.60
C GLN A 149 7.70 11.86 -20.67
N LEU A 150 8.40 10.81 -21.08
CA LEU A 150 8.67 9.64 -20.23
C LEU A 150 9.57 10.00 -19.07
N SER A 151 10.61 10.81 -19.29
CA SER A 151 11.50 11.28 -18.22
C SER A 151 10.76 12.11 -17.16
N LEU A 152 9.79 12.94 -17.55
CA LEU A 152 8.94 13.67 -16.62
C LEU A 152 8.00 12.74 -15.85
N THR A 153 7.42 11.75 -16.53
CA THR A 153 6.54 10.74 -15.93
C THR A 153 7.30 9.89 -14.91
N GLU A 154 8.53 9.47 -15.24
CA GLU A 154 9.40 8.73 -14.34
C GLU A 154 9.64 9.51 -13.04
N GLN A 155 10.05 10.78 -13.14
CA GLN A 155 10.29 11.63 -11.98
C GLN A 155 9.05 11.74 -11.08
N LYS A 156 7.86 11.88 -11.68
CA LYS A 156 6.59 11.90 -10.94
C LYS A 156 6.33 10.57 -10.22
N TYR A 157 6.57 9.42 -10.87
CA TYR A 157 6.38 8.12 -10.25
C TYR A 157 7.36 7.89 -9.11
N ARG A 158 8.65 8.20 -9.30
CA ARG A 158 9.68 8.13 -8.25
C ARG A 158 9.38 9.03 -7.07
N ALA A 159 8.82 10.21 -7.31
CA ALA A 159 8.44 11.14 -6.24
C ALA A 159 7.21 10.69 -5.44
N THR A 160 6.37 9.80 -6.00
CA THR A 160 5.07 9.47 -5.39
C THR A 160 4.95 8.02 -4.91
N PHE A 161 5.72 7.09 -5.49
CA PHE A 161 5.84 5.75 -4.97
C PHE A 161 7.22 5.57 -4.32
N ASP A 162 7.22 5.39 -3.00
CA ASP A 162 8.45 5.04 -2.28
C ASP A 162 8.94 3.64 -2.71
N ASP A 163 10.21 3.57 -3.13
CA ASP A 163 10.99 2.35 -3.42
C ASP A 163 10.41 1.39 -4.49
N VAL A 164 9.76 1.88 -5.56
CA VAL A 164 9.36 0.97 -6.65
C VAL A 164 10.61 0.41 -7.34
N PRO A 165 10.70 -0.92 -7.55
CA PRO A 165 11.81 -1.53 -8.28
C PRO A 165 12.01 -0.88 -9.65
N GLU A 166 13.27 -0.69 -10.05
CA GLU A 166 13.64 -0.09 -11.34
C GLU A 166 12.95 -0.80 -12.51
N ASP A 167 13.01 -2.13 -12.56
CA ASP A 167 12.38 -2.95 -13.59
C ASP A 167 10.89 -2.64 -13.76
N HIS A 168 10.13 -2.42 -12.68
CA HIS A 168 8.71 -2.11 -12.77
C HIS A 168 8.44 -0.69 -13.28
N ILE A 169 9.28 0.27 -12.92
CA ILE A 169 9.17 1.62 -13.48
C ILE A 169 9.45 1.58 -14.99
N GLU A 170 10.50 0.86 -15.42
CA GLU A 170 10.83 0.68 -16.83
C GLU A 170 9.69 0.01 -17.60
N GLU A 171 9.08 -1.05 -17.05
CA GLU A 171 7.91 -1.73 -17.64
C GLU A 171 6.72 -0.78 -17.80
N MET A 172 6.41 0.01 -16.77
CA MET A 172 5.33 1.00 -16.82
C MET A 172 5.59 2.06 -17.90
N LEU A 173 6.81 2.59 -17.98
CA LEU A 173 7.19 3.58 -18.98
C LEU A 173 7.16 3.00 -20.40
N ALA A 174 7.58 1.74 -20.58
CA ALA A 174 7.51 1.05 -21.87
C ALA A 174 6.06 0.92 -22.36
N VAL A 175 5.11 0.57 -21.47
CA VAL A 175 3.68 0.53 -21.78
C VAL A 175 3.16 1.90 -22.22
N LEU A 176 3.55 2.97 -21.53
CA LEU A 176 3.14 4.33 -21.88
C LEU A 176 3.77 4.79 -23.21
N GLY A 177 5.03 4.44 -23.46
CA GLY A 177 5.72 4.74 -24.71
C GLY A 177 5.10 4.04 -25.91
N GLU A 178 4.75 2.77 -25.79
CA GLU A 178 4.02 2.05 -26.84
C GLU A 178 2.62 2.68 -27.08
N ALA A 179 1.91 3.03 -26.00
CA ALA A 179 0.62 3.69 -26.07
C ALA A 179 0.69 5.08 -26.73
N PHE A 180 1.79 5.82 -26.52
CA PHE A 180 2.07 7.09 -27.18
C PHE A 180 2.32 6.91 -28.67
N ARG A 181 3.29 6.05 -29.04
CA ARG A 181 3.69 5.77 -30.43
C ARG A 181 2.49 5.40 -31.31
N ARG A 182 1.62 4.51 -30.83
CA ARG A 182 0.36 4.15 -31.53
C ARG A 182 -0.58 5.34 -31.77
N ARG A 183 -0.63 6.33 -30.86
CA ARG A 183 -1.52 7.51 -30.96
C ARG A 183 -1.00 8.60 -31.90
N VAL A 184 0.30 8.59 -32.19
CA VAL A 184 0.94 9.49 -33.16
C VAL A 184 1.26 8.80 -34.49
N GLY A 185 1.02 7.49 -34.61
CA GLY A 185 1.20 6.73 -35.84
C GLY A 185 2.65 6.33 -36.11
N MET A 186 3.45 6.19 -35.06
CA MET A 186 4.81 5.65 -35.08
C MET A 186 4.74 4.14 -34.82
N ASP A 187 4.39 3.34 -35.82
CA ASP A 187 4.51 1.86 -35.74
C ASP A 187 5.81 1.38 -36.37
#